data_AF-A0A7X9YN37-F1
#
_entry.id   AF-A0A7X9YN37-F1
#
_cell.length_a   1.000
_cell.length_b   1.000
_cell.length_c   1.000
_cell.angle_alpha   90.00
_cell.angle_beta   90.00
_cell.angle_gamma   90.00
#
_symmetry.space_group_name_H-M   'P 1'
#
loop_
_entity.id
_entity.type
_entity.pdbx_description
1 polymer ?
#
loop_
_entity_poly.entity_id
_entity_poly.type
_entity_poly.pdbx_seq_one_letter_code
_entity_poly.pdbx_strand_id
1 'polypeptide(L)'
;MAQAAAKHGENHAHGHDHGHHDPQEMKILGFWFFLISDVILFSVLFATFIVLRDNTAGGPILSELIKMPGVIAETFILLTSSFTSGLAVLAMNQGKVKQLISWLAVTAVLGASFIALEVYEFIELIHEGFSFTTSAASGAFFTLVGTHGLHVSLGLIWMIGLMFQLKKRGITDVTRGKINVISLYWHFLDVVWIFLLSIVYLMGVM
;
A
#
# COMPACT_ATOMS: atom_id res chain seq x y z
N MET A 1 -55.73 -47.80 22.77
CA MET A 1 -55.62 -46.78 21.70
C MET A 1 -55.77 -45.41 22.35
N ALA A 2 -54.92 -44.48 21.97
CA ALA A 2 -54.37 -43.39 22.78
C ALA A 2 -55.37 -42.33 23.31
N GLN A 3 -55.22 -42.00 24.60
CA GLN A 3 -55.49 -40.67 25.15
C GLN A 3 -54.44 -40.34 26.21
N ALA A 4 -53.61 -39.33 25.95
CA ALA A 4 -52.89 -38.57 26.95
C ALA A 4 -52.42 -37.25 26.32
N ALA A 5 -52.90 -36.14 26.90
CA ALA A 5 -52.10 -34.99 27.37
C ALA A 5 -51.20 -34.25 26.36
N ALA A 6 -50.99 -32.94 26.40
CA ALA A 6 -51.44 -31.82 27.20
C ALA A 6 -50.71 -30.59 26.60
N LYS A 7 -51.22 -29.37 26.89
CA LYS A 7 -50.46 -28.10 26.90
C LYS A 7 -49.89 -27.64 25.55
N HIS A 8 -49.55 -26.40 25.31
CA HIS A 8 -49.82 -25.05 25.81
C HIS A 8 -49.04 -24.18 24.81
N GLY A 9 -49.50 -22.96 24.54
CA GLY A 9 -49.07 -22.16 23.39
C GLY A 9 -47.56 -21.99 23.21
N GLU A 10 -47.17 -21.77 21.96
CA GLU A 10 -45.91 -21.09 21.66
C GLU A 10 -46.16 -19.98 20.64
N ASN A 11 -45.69 -18.81 21.07
CA ASN A 11 -45.78 -17.52 20.44
C ASN A 11 -45.13 -17.53 19.05
N HIS A 12 -45.78 -16.84 18.12
CA HIS A 12 -45.11 -16.27 16.95
C HIS A 12 -44.05 -15.28 17.40
N ALA A 13 -42.85 -15.77 17.70
CA ALA A 13 -41.67 -14.95 17.83
C ALA A 13 -41.24 -14.57 16.41
N HIS A 14 -41.55 -13.34 16.01
CA HIS A 14 -40.89 -12.66 14.92
C HIS A 14 -39.38 -12.77 15.13
N GLY A 15 -38.72 -13.59 14.31
CA GLY A 15 -37.28 -13.55 14.15
C GLY A 15 -36.91 -12.16 13.67
N HIS A 16 -36.50 -11.31 14.60
CA HIS A 16 -35.73 -10.12 14.27
C HIS A 16 -34.42 -10.62 13.66
N ASP A 17 -34.37 -10.60 12.32
CA ASP A 17 -33.15 -10.66 11.53
C ASP A 17 -32.36 -9.38 11.82
N HIS A 18 -31.73 -9.35 13.00
CA HIS A 18 -30.69 -8.39 13.29
C HIS A 18 -29.50 -8.80 12.43
N GLY A 19 -29.45 -8.22 11.22
CA GLY A 19 -28.31 -8.30 10.33
C GLY A 19 -27.04 -8.05 11.12
N HIS A 20 -26.36 -9.13 11.45
CA HIS A 20 -25.04 -9.14 12.05
C HIS A 20 -24.09 -8.61 10.98
N HIS A 21 -24.08 -7.29 10.77
CA HIS A 21 -23.02 -6.64 10.02
C HIS A 21 -21.75 -6.82 10.83
N ASP A 22 -20.93 -7.79 10.42
CA ASP A 22 -19.68 -8.08 11.07
C ASP A 22 -18.86 -6.78 11.16
N PRO A 23 -18.45 -6.34 12.36
CA PRO A 23 -17.66 -5.11 12.54
C PRO A 23 -16.33 -5.11 11.76
N GLN A 24 -15.93 -6.26 11.21
CA GLN A 24 -14.78 -6.44 10.34
C GLN A 24 -15.09 -6.07 8.88
N GLU A 25 -16.27 -6.40 8.34
CA GLU A 25 -16.66 -6.04 6.97
C GLU A 25 -16.82 -4.53 6.83
N MET A 26 -17.46 -3.87 7.79
CA MET A 26 -17.58 -2.40 7.81
C MET A 26 -16.21 -1.69 7.81
N LYS A 27 -15.20 -2.27 8.47
CA LYS A 27 -13.83 -1.73 8.49
C LYS A 27 -13.10 -1.95 7.16
N ILE A 28 -13.31 -3.10 6.52
CA ILE A 28 -12.75 -3.40 5.20
C ILE A 28 -13.40 -2.49 4.14
N LEU A 29 -14.71 -2.28 4.21
CA LEU A 29 -15.43 -1.35 3.34
C LEU A 29 -14.91 0.09 3.50
N GLY A 30 -14.78 0.58 4.75
CA GLY A 30 -14.20 1.90 5.01
C GLY A 30 -12.77 2.03 4.49
N PHE A 31 -11.98 0.97 4.61
CA PHE A 31 -10.63 0.93 4.05
C PHE A 31 -10.62 0.93 2.51
N TRP A 32 -11.58 0.28 1.86
CA TRP A 32 -11.71 0.30 0.41
C TRP A 32 -12.04 1.71 -0.11
N PHE A 33 -12.93 2.44 0.57
CA PHE A 33 -13.18 3.85 0.27
C PHE A 33 -11.94 4.73 0.46
N PHE A 34 -11.14 4.46 1.49
CA PHE A 34 -9.85 5.12 1.69
C PHE A 34 -8.90 4.87 0.51
N LEU A 35 -8.78 3.62 0.03
CA LEU A 35 -7.97 3.30 -1.16
C LEU A 35 -8.45 4.02 -2.42
N ILE A 36 -9.77 4.11 -2.66
CA ILE A 36 -10.30 4.88 -3.80
C ILE A 36 -9.89 6.35 -3.70
N SER A 37 -9.95 6.93 -2.51
CA SER A 37 -9.53 8.32 -2.29
C SER A 37 -8.05 8.52 -2.65
N ASP A 38 -7.18 7.58 -2.26
CA ASP A 38 -5.76 7.61 -2.64
C ASP A 38 -5.57 7.46 -4.16
N VAL A 39 -6.33 6.56 -4.81
CA VAL A 39 -6.32 6.44 -6.29
C VAL A 39 -6.65 7.77 -6.96
N ILE A 40 -7.69 8.45 -6.50
CA ILE A 40 -8.11 9.73 -7.07
C ILE A 40 -7.02 10.79 -6.84
N LEU A 41 -6.43 10.85 -5.64
CA LEU A 41 -5.33 11.76 -5.33
C LEU A 41 -4.15 11.55 -6.29
N PHE A 42 -3.68 10.30 -6.45
CA PHE A 42 -2.60 9.98 -7.37
C PHE A 42 -2.99 10.27 -8.82
N SER A 43 -4.23 9.98 -9.23
CA SER A 43 -4.71 10.24 -10.58
C SER A 43 -4.63 11.72 -10.96
N VAL A 44 -4.97 12.63 -10.04
CA VAL A 44 -4.86 14.08 -10.24
C VAL A 44 -3.39 14.51 -10.34
N LEU A 45 -2.50 13.94 -9.51
CA LEU A 45 -1.07 14.23 -9.58
C LEU A 45 -0.45 13.73 -10.89
N PHE A 46 -0.84 12.53 -11.36
CA PHE A 46 -0.44 12.01 -12.67
C PHE A 46 -0.93 12.90 -13.81
N ALA A 47 -2.20 13.30 -13.79
CA ALA A 47 -2.76 14.21 -14.80
C ALA A 47 -2.00 15.54 -14.80
N THR A 48 -1.68 16.08 -13.63
CA THR A 48 -0.89 17.32 -13.50
C THR A 48 0.50 17.15 -14.09
N PHE A 49 1.19 16.04 -13.80
CA PHE A 49 2.51 15.74 -14.37
C PHE A 49 2.45 15.63 -15.90
N ILE A 50 1.47 14.91 -16.45
CA ILE A 50 1.31 14.75 -17.91
C ILE A 50 1.07 16.10 -18.59
N VAL A 51 0.29 17.00 -17.99
CA VAL A 51 0.01 18.33 -18.56
C VAL A 51 1.23 19.27 -18.46
N LEU A 52 1.98 19.20 -17.36
CA LEU A 52 3.16 20.05 -17.13
C LEU A 52 4.43 19.50 -17.80
N ARG A 53 4.42 18.28 -18.34
CA ARG A 53 5.59 17.61 -18.92
C ARG A 53 6.28 18.42 -20.04
N ASP A 54 5.49 19.06 -20.89
CA ASP A 54 5.99 19.81 -22.05
C ASP A 54 6.36 21.27 -21.70
N ASN A 55 6.10 21.68 -20.46
CA ASN A 55 6.44 23.01 -19.92
C ASN A 55 7.77 22.99 -19.15
N THR A 56 8.81 22.41 -19.76
CA THR A 56 10.14 22.26 -19.14
C THR A 56 11.00 23.52 -19.15
N ALA A 57 10.52 24.66 -19.67
CA ALA A 57 11.20 25.97 -19.61
C ALA A 57 12.72 25.95 -19.92
N GLY A 58 13.19 25.02 -20.77
CA GLY A 58 14.61 24.84 -21.12
C GLY A 58 15.46 24.10 -20.09
N GLY A 59 14.88 23.47 -19.07
CA GLY A 59 15.57 22.58 -18.13
C GLY A 59 15.91 21.21 -18.75
N PRO A 60 16.93 20.49 -18.22
CA PRO A 60 17.33 19.19 -18.74
C PRO A 60 16.14 18.23 -18.80
N ILE A 61 16.14 17.36 -19.80
CA ILE A 61 15.09 16.37 -20.00
C ILE A 61 15.30 15.29 -18.93
N LEU A 62 14.22 14.82 -18.30
CA LEU A 62 14.25 13.75 -17.28
C LEU A 62 15.01 12.49 -17.79
N SER A 63 15.11 12.33 -19.11
CA SER A 63 15.85 11.27 -19.82
C SER A 63 17.37 11.25 -19.60
N GLU A 64 18.02 12.37 -19.29
CA GLU A 64 19.49 12.42 -19.13
C GLU A 64 19.95 12.12 -17.69
N LEU A 65 19.10 12.34 -16.69
CA LEU A 65 19.46 12.15 -15.27
C LEU A 65 19.00 10.80 -14.69
N ILE A 66 18.06 10.09 -15.33
CA ILE A 66 17.59 8.80 -14.82
C ILE A 66 18.61 7.70 -15.17
N LYS A 67 19.32 7.21 -14.15
CA LYS A 67 20.19 6.03 -14.27
C LYS A 67 19.32 4.76 -14.29
N MET A 68 19.17 4.15 -15.47
CA MET A 68 18.47 2.85 -15.68
C MET A 68 18.71 1.74 -14.62
N PRO A 69 19.90 1.55 -14.00
CA PRO A 69 20.08 0.49 -13.00
C PRO A 69 19.35 0.71 -11.66
N GLY A 70 19.05 1.94 -11.25
CA GLY A 70 18.34 2.23 -10.00
C GLY A 70 16.88 1.77 -10.06
N VAL A 71 16.19 2.20 -11.12
CA VAL A 71 14.80 1.85 -11.45
C VAL A 71 14.58 0.33 -11.56
N ILE A 72 15.51 -0.40 -12.18
CA ILE A 72 15.43 -1.87 -12.30
C ILE A 72 15.60 -2.54 -10.93
N ALA A 73 16.52 -2.05 -10.10
CA ALA A 73 16.73 -2.56 -8.74
C ALA A 73 15.50 -2.33 -7.86
N GLU A 74 14.88 -1.15 -7.94
CA GLU A 74 13.65 -0.81 -7.24
C GLU A 74 12.47 -1.69 -7.64
N THR A 75 12.29 -1.92 -8.94
CA THR A 75 11.25 -2.83 -9.45
C THR A 75 11.43 -4.24 -8.91
N PHE A 76 12.67 -4.73 -8.89
CA PHE A 76 12.97 -6.08 -8.41
C PHE A 76 12.75 -6.21 -6.90
N ILE A 77 13.13 -5.17 -6.14
CA ILE A 77 12.92 -5.09 -4.69
C ILE A 77 11.42 -5.05 -4.36
N LEU A 78 10.64 -4.26 -5.10
CA LEU A 78 9.20 -4.13 -4.89
C LEU A 78 8.42 -5.39 -5.27
N LEU A 79 8.71 -5.98 -6.43
CA LEU A 79 8.12 -7.28 -6.82
C LEU A 79 8.43 -8.36 -5.79
N THR A 80 9.67 -8.39 -5.29
CA THR A 80 10.07 -9.32 -4.23
C THR A 80 9.33 -9.02 -2.92
N SER A 81 9.16 -7.75 -2.57
CA SER A 81 8.44 -7.30 -1.37
C SER A 81 6.94 -7.62 -1.43
N SER A 82 6.33 -7.50 -2.60
CA SER A 82 4.91 -7.82 -2.83
C SER A 82 4.68 -9.33 -2.68
N PHE A 83 5.59 -10.13 -3.23
CA PHE A 83 5.58 -11.59 -3.07
C PHE A 83 5.77 -12.02 -1.61
N THR A 84 6.70 -11.41 -0.87
CA THR A 84 6.90 -11.74 0.55
C THR A 84 5.73 -11.32 1.44
N SER A 85 5.05 -10.21 1.12
CA SER A 85 3.82 -9.79 1.80
C SER A 85 2.68 -10.81 1.59
N GLY A 86 2.50 -11.29 0.35
CA GLY A 86 1.52 -12.35 0.04
C GLY A 86 1.81 -13.66 0.79
N LEU A 87 3.09 -14.04 0.90
CA LEU A 87 3.51 -15.19 1.69
C LEU A 87 3.27 -15.01 3.20
N ALA A 88 3.38 -13.77 3.71
CA ALA A 88 3.06 -13.45 5.10
C ALA A 88 1.56 -13.70 5.41
N VAL A 89 0.66 -13.28 4.51
CA VAL A 89 -0.79 -13.54 4.64
C VAL A 89 -1.10 -15.04 4.57
N LEU A 90 -0.40 -15.80 3.72
CA LEU A 90 -0.55 -17.25 3.66
C LEU A 90 -0.08 -17.93 4.96
N ALA A 91 1.04 -17.49 5.53
CA ALA A 91 1.54 -17.98 6.82
C ALA A 91 0.59 -17.65 7.99
N MET A 92 -0.10 -16.51 7.91
CA MET A 92 -1.18 -16.14 8.84
C MET A 92 -2.38 -17.09 8.75
N ASN A 93 -2.79 -17.47 7.54
CA ASN A 93 -3.88 -18.44 7.34
C ASN A 93 -3.51 -19.84 7.86
N GLN A 94 -2.23 -20.22 7.81
CA GLN A 94 -1.71 -21.46 8.41
C GLN A 94 -1.50 -21.39 9.92
N GLY A 95 -1.78 -20.26 10.59
CA GLY A 95 -1.64 -20.08 12.04
C GLY A 95 -0.20 -20.01 12.56
N LYS A 96 0.81 -19.89 11.67
CA LYS A 96 2.22 -19.92 12.04
C LYS A 96 2.74 -18.52 12.34
N VAL A 97 2.57 -18.07 13.60
CA VAL A 97 2.95 -16.72 14.06
C VAL A 97 4.41 -16.37 13.80
N LYS A 98 5.34 -17.32 14.02
CA LYS A 98 6.77 -17.09 13.84
C LYS A 98 7.15 -16.85 12.38
N GLN A 99 6.54 -17.61 11.45
CA GLN A 99 6.77 -17.40 10.01
C GLN A 99 6.14 -16.10 9.55
N LEU A 100 4.92 -15.78 10.00
CA LEU A 100 4.27 -14.50 9.72
C LEU A 100 5.16 -13.31 10.13
N ILE A 101 5.70 -13.29 11.36
CA ILE A 101 6.59 -12.21 11.82
C ILE A 101 7.87 -12.14 10.98
N SER A 102 8.46 -13.29 10.64
CA SER A 102 9.67 -13.35 9.82
C SER A 102 9.44 -12.78 8.43
N TRP A 103 8.35 -13.15 7.76
CA TRP A 103 8.00 -12.64 6.43
C TRP A 103 7.65 -11.16 6.46
N LEU A 104 6.91 -10.72 7.48
CA LEU A 104 6.60 -9.29 7.67
C LEU A 104 7.87 -8.47 7.90
N ALA A 105 8.87 -9.03 8.59
CA ALA A 105 10.15 -8.37 8.81
C ALA A 105 10.98 -8.28 7.53
N VAL A 106 10.99 -9.33 6.71
CA VAL A 106 11.63 -9.29 5.39
C VAL A 106 10.98 -8.22 4.51
N THR A 107 9.64 -8.18 4.45
CA THR A 107 8.90 -7.14 3.72
C THR A 107 9.24 -5.74 4.21
N ALA A 108 9.30 -5.53 5.53
CA ALA A 108 9.65 -4.23 6.10
C ALA A 108 11.09 -3.79 5.75
N VAL A 109 12.06 -4.71 5.77
CA VAL A 109 13.45 -4.42 5.38
C VAL A 109 13.57 -4.11 3.89
N LEU A 110 12.85 -4.84 3.03
CA LEU A 110 12.81 -4.57 1.59
C LEU A 110 12.18 -3.20 1.32
N GLY A 111 11.06 -2.87 1.97
CA GLY A 111 10.44 -1.55 1.86
C GLY A 111 11.33 -0.41 2.36
N ALA A 112 12.06 -0.62 3.45
CA ALA A 112 13.04 0.37 3.94
C ALA A 112 14.20 0.58 2.97
N SER A 113 14.68 -0.51 2.34
CA SER A 113 15.74 -0.46 1.34
C SER A 113 15.29 0.30 0.09
N PHE A 114 14.04 0.08 -0.32
CA PHE A 114 13.40 0.83 -1.41
C PHE A 114 13.36 2.34 -1.11
N ILE A 115 12.86 2.75 0.05
CA ILE A 115 12.84 4.18 0.44
C ILE A 115 14.26 4.78 0.46
N ALA A 116 15.26 4.01 0.89
CA ALA A 116 16.65 4.49 0.92
C ALA A 116 17.22 4.74 -0.49
N LEU A 117 16.91 3.86 -1.45
CA LEU A 117 17.28 4.05 -2.85
C LEU A 117 16.56 5.26 -3.45
N GLU A 118 15.26 5.38 -3.21
CA GLU A 118 14.44 6.51 -3.66
C GLU A 118 15.02 7.86 -3.22
N VAL A 119 15.34 7.96 -1.92
CA VAL A 119 15.92 9.17 -1.33
C VAL A 119 17.31 9.44 -1.89
N TYR A 120 18.10 8.40 -2.15
CA TYR A 120 19.42 8.54 -2.76
C TYR A 120 19.32 9.11 -4.18
N GLU A 121 18.43 8.57 -5.02
CA GLU A 121 18.17 9.12 -6.36
C GLU A 121 17.68 10.57 -6.28
N PHE A 122 16.79 10.89 -5.33
CA PHE A 122 16.33 12.25 -5.09
C PHE A 122 17.47 13.23 -4.75
N ILE A 123 18.40 12.83 -3.89
CA ILE A 123 19.54 13.67 -3.50
C ILE A 123 20.48 13.86 -4.69
N GLU A 124 20.71 12.81 -5.48
CA GLU A 124 21.57 12.90 -6.66
C GLU A 124 20.95 13.80 -7.73
N LEU A 125 19.64 13.71 -7.96
CA LEU A 125 18.88 14.62 -8.85
C LEU A 125 18.97 16.09 -8.40
N ILE A 126 18.88 16.35 -7.09
CA ILE A 126 19.02 17.70 -6.54
C ILE A 126 20.47 18.21 -6.71
N HIS A 127 21.47 17.35 -6.50
CA HIS A 127 22.88 17.71 -6.69
C HIS A 127 23.25 17.98 -8.15
N GLU A 128 22.62 17.30 -9.10
CA GLU A 128 22.80 17.54 -10.55
C GLU A 128 22.06 18.80 -11.06
N GLY A 129 21.40 19.57 -10.18
CA GLY A 129 20.78 20.86 -10.50
C GLY A 129 19.27 20.81 -10.78
N PHE A 130 18.65 19.64 -10.61
CA PHE A 130 17.21 19.44 -10.74
C PHE A 130 16.49 19.77 -9.44
N SER A 131 16.39 21.07 -9.12
CA SER A 131 15.70 21.53 -7.91
C SER A 131 14.17 21.60 -8.13
N PHE A 132 13.41 21.55 -7.03
CA PHE A 132 11.96 21.75 -6.98
C PHE A 132 11.48 23.04 -7.66
N THR A 133 12.39 24.01 -7.82
CA THR A 133 12.15 25.34 -8.40
C THR A 133 12.68 25.50 -9.83
N THR A 134 13.38 24.52 -10.39
CA THR A 134 14.00 24.66 -11.71
C THR A 134 12.95 24.68 -12.83
N SER A 135 11.84 23.93 -12.70
CA SER A 135 10.75 23.90 -13.70
C SER A 135 9.43 23.37 -13.12
N ALA A 136 8.30 23.70 -13.75
CA ALA A 136 6.98 23.18 -13.34
C ALA A 136 6.91 21.64 -13.45
N ALA A 137 7.59 21.05 -14.44
CA ALA A 137 7.70 19.60 -14.61
C ALA A 137 8.47 18.92 -13.47
N SER A 138 9.56 19.51 -12.98
CA SER A 138 10.34 18.96 -11.86
C SER A 138 9.53 19.03 -10.57
N GLY A 139 8.88 20.16 -10.28
CA GLY A 139 8.01 20.30 -9.11
C GLY A 139 6.87 19.27 -9.08
N ALA A 140 6.24 19.00 -10.23
CA ALA A 140 5.19 17.97 -10.35
C ALA A 140 5.74 16.55 -10.14
N PHE A 141 6.91 16.22 -10.72
CA PHE A 141 7.61 14.96 -10.49
C PHE A 141 7.92 14.73 -9.00
N PHE A 142 8.59 15.70 -8.39
CA PHE A 142 8.99 15.63 -7.00
C PHE A 142 7.79 15.51 -6.04
N THR A 143 6.68 16.19 -6.35
CA THR A 143 5.44 16.09 -5.57
C THR A 143 4.81 14.71 -5.73
N LEU A 144 4.71 14.20 -6.95
CA LEU A 144 4.11 12.91 -7.24
C LEU A 144 4.90 11.75 -6.60
N VAL A 145 6.22 11.74 -6.77
CA VAL A 145 7.11 10.72 -6.20
C VAL A 145 7.25 10.90 -4.69
N GLY A 146 7.41 12.13 -4.21
CA GLY A 146 7.52 12.41 -2.77
C GLY A 146 6.26 12.06 -1.98
N THR A 147 5.07 12.32 -2.53
CA THR A 147 3.81 11.89 -1.91
C THR A 147 3.72 10.38 -1.86
N HIS A 148 4.16 9.67 -2.89
CA HIS A 148 4.23 8.22 -2.88
C HIS A 148 5.19 7.69 -1.81
N GLY A 149 6.44 8.18 -1.77
CA GLY A 149 7.43 7.79 -0.76
C GLY A 149 6.96 8.06 0.67
N LEU A 150 6.21 9.15 0.88
CA LEU A 150 5.57 9.44 2.17
C LEU A 150 4.50 8.40 2.52
N HIS A 151 3.64 8.01 1.57
CA HIS A 151 2.63 6.96 1.81
C HIS A 151 3.29 5.60 2.14
N VAL A 152 4.34 5.22 1.40
CA VAL A 152 5.11 3.98 1.69
C VAL A 152 5.74 4.04 3.09
N SER A 153 6.29 5.19 3.47
CA SER A 153 6.86 5.40 4.82
C SER A 153 5.81 5.25 5.91
N LEU A 154 4.61 5.82 5.73
CA LEU A 154 3.49 5.65 6.67
C LEU A 154 3.03 4.19 6.75
N GLY A 155 2.94 3.50 5.61
CA GLY A 155 2.66 2.07 5.56
C GLY A 155 3.70 1.24 6.31
N LEU A 156 4.97 1.57 6.17
CA LEU A 156 6.08 0.87 6.81
C LEU A 156 6.04 1.04 8.33
N ILE A 157 5.82 2.25 8.81
CA ILE A 157 5.65 2.55 10.24
C ILE A 157 4.46 1.76 10.81
N TRP A 158 3.34 1.70 10.08
CA TRP A 158 2.18 0.92 10.48
C TRP A 158 2.51 -0.59 10.53
N MET A 159 3.17 -1.12 9.51
CA MET A 159 3.57 -2.54 9.46
C MET A 159 4.48 -2.92 10.64
N ILE A 160 5.46 -2.07 10.97
CA ILE A 160 6.35 -2.25 12.14
C ILE A 160 5.54 -2.20 13.45
N GLY A 161 4.60 -1.26 13.57
CA GLY A 161 3.70 -1.16 14.72
C GLY A 161 2.83 -2.41 14.92
N LEU A 162 2.32 -2.99 13.82
CA LEU A 162 1.58 -4.25 13.85
C LEU A 162 2.48 -5.43 14.24
N MET A 163 3.72 -5.47 13.78
CA MET A 163 4.69 -6.50 14.19
C MET A 163 4.94 -6.47 15.70
N PHE A 164 5.09 -5.28 16.29
CA PHE A 164 5.27 -5.13 17.73
C PHE A 164 4.01 -5.53 18.51
N GLN A 165 2.83 -5.19 18.01
CA GLN A 165 1.55 -5.62 18.56
C GLN A 165 1.36 -7.14 18.49
N LEU A 166 1.76 -7.75 17.37
CA LEU A 166 1.70 -9.20 17.14
C LEU A 166 2.63 -9.96 18.10
N LYS A 167 3.82 -9.42 18.37
CA LYS A 167 4.77 -9.96 19.35
C LYS A 167 4.25 -9.91 20.79
N LYS A 168 3.43 -8.89 21.13
CA LYS A 168 2.94 -8.66 22.50
C LYS A 168 1.57 -9.30 22.79
N ARG A 169 0.69 -9.46 21.80
CA ARG A 169 -0.69 -9.98 21.96
C ARG A 169 -0.98 -11.32 21.27
N GLY A 170 -0.10 -11.82 20.41
CA GLY A 170 -0.33 -13.05 19.64
C GLY A 170 -1.38 -12.91 18.52
N ILE A 171 -1.76 -14.03 17.89
CA ILE A 171 -2.80 -14.06 16.86
C ILE A 171 -4.17 -14.00 17.56
N THR A 172 -4.81 -12.84 17.48
CA THR A 172 -6.23 -12.67 17.78
C THR A 172 -6.98 -12.41 16.47
N ASP A 173 -8.27 -12.73 16.38
CA ASP A 173 -9.07 -12.47 15.16
C ASP A 173 -9.02 -11.01 14.70
N VAL A 174 -8.90 -10.09 15.67
CA VAL A 174 -8.71 -8.66 15.41
C VAL A 174 -7.37 -8.37 14.73
N THR A 175 -6.30 -9.07 15.10
CA THR A 175 -4.98 -8.91 14.48
C THR A 175 -4.96 -9.48 13.06
N ARG A 176 -5.68 -10.58 12.81
CA ARG A 176 -5.82 -11.19 11.47
C ARG A 176 -6.48 -10.22 10.48
N GLY A 177 -7.58 -9.57 10.87
CA GLY A 177 -8.22 -8.53 10.05
C GLY A 177 -7.30 -7.36 9.75
N LYS A 178 -6.54 -6.88 10.74
CA LYS A 178 -5.57 -5.79 10.55
C LYS A 178 -4.42 -6.14 9.60
N ILE A 179 -3.92 -7.38 9.67
CA ILE A 179 -2.86 -7.86 8.76
C ILE A 179 -3.38 -7.95 7.32
N ASN A 180 -4.63 -8.37 7.13
CA ASN A 180 -5.22 -8.41 5.79
C ASN A 180 -5.36 -7.00 5.18
N VAL A 181 -5.82 -6.04 6.00
CA VAL A 181 -5.94 -4.63 5.59
C VAL A 181 -4.58 -4.02 5.24
N ILE A 182 -3.54 -4.20 6.07
CA ILE A 182 -2.20 -3.67 5.76
C ILE A 182 -1.59 -4.37 4.53
N SER A 183 -1.87 -5.66 4.31
CA SER A 183 -1.41 -6.36 3.12
C SER A 183 -2.05 -5.78 1.86
N LEU A 184 -3.35 -5.50 1.90
CA LEU A 184 -4.08 -4.87 0.79
C LEU A 184 -3.54 -3.44 0.54
N TYR A 185 -3.27 -2.68 1.60
CA TYR A 185 -2.61 -1.37 1.51
C TYR A 185 -1.25 -1.45 0.84
N TRP A 186 -0.41 -2.40 1.24
CA TRP A 186 0.93 -2.56 0.70
C TRP A 186 0.91 -2.93 -0.77
N HIS A 187 0.02 -3.83 -1.16
CA HIS A 187 -0.17 -4.21 -2.56
C HIS A 187 -0.69 -3.03 -3.40
N PHE A 188 -1.57 -2.21 -2.83
CA PHE A 188 -2.03 -0.99 -3.49
C PHE A 188 -0.88 0.00 -3.76
N LEU A 189 -0.02 0.24 -2.77
CA LEU A 189 1.16 1.09 -2.95
C LEU A 189 2.09 0.53 -4.04
N ASP A 190 2.35 -0.77 -4.03
CA ASP A 190 3.14 -1.45 -5.08
C ASP A 190 2.56 -1.23 -6.49
N VAL A 191 1.23 -1.33 -6.65
CA VAL A 191 0.57 -1.05 -7.94
C VAL A 191 0.76 0.40 -8.37
N VAL A 192 0.59 1.38 -7.47
CA VAL A 192 0.81 2.80 -7.78
C VAL A 192 2.26 3.04 -8.21
N TRP A 193 3.22 2.35 -7.59
CA TRP A 193 4.62 2.43 -7.98
C TRP A 193 4.87 1.93 -9.40
N ILE A 194 4.27 0.80 -9.78
CA ILE A 194 4.37 0.28 -11.16
C ILE A 194 3.85 1.31 -12.17
N PHE A 195 2.78 2.03 -11.84
CA PHE A 195 2.29 3.14 -12.67
C PHE A 195 3.27 4.32 -12.72
N LEU A 196 3.91 4.68 -11.59
CA LEU A 196 4.96 5.70 -11.57
C LEU A 196 6.12 5.32 -12.49
N LEU A 197 6.62 4.09 -12.35
CA LEU A 197 7.69 3.58 -13.18
C LEU A 197 7.33 3.59 -14.68
N SER A 198 6.10 3.20 -15.02
CA SER A 198 5.64 3.17 -16.41
C SER A 198 5.42 4.57 -17.00
N ILE A 199 4.76 5.47 -16.28
CA ILE A 199 4.37 6.78 -16.82
C ILE A 199 5.47 7.82 -16.66
N VAL A 200 6.21 7.79 -15.55
CA VAL A 200 7.19 8.82 -15.23
C VAL A 200 8.57 8.41 -15.70
N TYR A 201 9.02 7.20 -15.33
CA TYR A 201 10.36 6.76 -15.66
C TYR A 201 10.48 6.25 -17.10
N LEU A 202 9.61 5.36 -17.57
CA LEU A 202 9.69 4.81 -18.93
C LEU A 202 9.35 5.85 -20.01
N MET A 203 8.33 6.68 -19.78
CA MET A 203 8.03 7.81 -20.66
C MET A 203 9.04 8.96 -20.52
N GLY A 204 9.79 9.01 -19.42
CA GLY A 204 10.90 9.93 -19.23
C GLY A 204 12.14 9.53 -20.02
N VAL A 205 12.31 8.25 -20.38
CA VAL A 205 13.47 7.72 -21.13
C VAL A 205 13.25 7.70 -22.66
N MET A 206 12.01 7.68 -23.13
CA MET A 206 11.64 7.73 -24.58
C MET A 206 11.43 9.16 -25.07
#